data_AF-A0AAW4W2D6-F1
#
_entry.id   AF-A0AAW4W2D6-F1
#
_cell.length_a   1.000
_cell.length_b   1.000
_cell.length_c   1.000
_cell.angle_alpha   90.00
_cell.angle_beta   90.00
_cell.angle_gamma   90.00
#
_symmetry.space_group_name_H-M   'P 1'
#
loop_
_entity.id
_entity.type
_entity.pdbx_description
1 polymer ?
#
loop_
_entity_poly.entity_id
_entity_poly.type
_entity_poly.pdbx_seq_one_letter_code
_entity_poly.pdbx_strand_id
1 'polypeptide(L)'
;MRADVFYNDNPIGTIDWTPDACGVQVNLDCAVCGDELLRCYAVVNGNILRVGLPAPEHGRLRLRRHLSRQMLHETGCEGEPERFYLASAPEPLPQSNAPPKPPLVTGDTVLDALLSNENVQIQPTETGLRLQCPFDPKKPFALAPAFVLCRTEGSTAVLEWKKDAADAAASSEKA
;
A
#
# COMPACT_ATOMS: atom_id res chain seq x y z
N MET A 1 3.13 13.73 -22.28
CA MET A 1 3.86 12.47 -22.54
C MET A 1 2.95 11.51 -23.29
N ARG A 2 3.49 10.67 -24.18
CA ARG A 2 2.78 9.55 -24.80
C ARG A 2 3.51 8.26 -24.42
N ALA A 3 2.76 7.24 -24.03
CA ALA A 3 3.30 5.94 -23.62
C ALA A 3 2.45 4.78 -24.14
N ASP A 4 3.06 3.60 -24.17
CA ASP A 4 2.37 2.35 -24.49
C ASP A 4 1.48 1.89 -23.33
N VAL A 5 0.38 1.25 -23.67
CA VAL A 5 -0.55 0.60 -22.73
C VAL A 5 -0.47 -0.91 -22.93
N PHE A 6 -0.30 -1.64 -21.84
CA PHE A 6 -0.11 -3.08 -21.85
C PHE A 6 -1.34 -3.85 -21.39
N TYR A 7 -1.55 -5.04 -21.94
CA TYR A 7 -2.48 -6.05 -21.43
C TYR A 7 -1.77 -7.40 -21.49
N ASN A 8 -1.68 -8.11 -20.36
CA ASN A 8 -0.89 -9.34 -20.23
C ASN A 8 0.53 -9.18 -20.83
N ASP A 9 1.22 -8.10 -20.45
CA ASP A 9 2.56 -7.70 -20.93
C ASP A 9 2.71 -7.47 -22.45
N ASN A 10 1.61 -7.47 -23.20
CA ASN A 10 1.61 -7.14 -24.63
C ASN A 10 1.17 -5.69 -24.84
N PRO A 11 1.87 -4.89 -25.66
CA PRO A 11 1.43 -3.54 -25.99
C PRO A 11 0.19 -3.61 -26.89
N ILE A 12 -0.90 -2.98 -26.46
CA ILE A 12 -2.21 -3.01 -27.14
C ILE A 12 -2.65 -1.64 -27.67
N GLY A 13 -1.90 -0.59 -27.36
CA GLY A 13 -2.23 0.77 -27.77
C GLY A 13 -1.43 1.80 -26.99
N THR A 14 -1.94 3.03 -27.00
CA THR A 14 -1.21 4.18 -26.46
C THR A 14 -2.09 5.06 -25.59
N ILE A 15 -1.46 5.79 -24.70
CA ILE A 15 -2.10 6.81 -23.87
C ILE A 15 -1.31 8.11 -23.93
N ASP A 16 -2.04 9.21 -24.11
CA ASP A 16 -1.54 10.58 -23.95
C ASP A 16 -1.82 11.02 -22.51
N TRP A 17 -0.75 11.34 -21.77
CA TRP A 17 -0.76 11.87 -20.42
C TRP A 17 -0.26 13.32 -20.44
N THR A 18 -1.16 14.28 -20.29
CA THR A 18 -0.85 15.71 -20.45
C THR A 18 -1.18 16.46 -19.16
N PRO A 19 -0.17 16.76 -18.33
CA PRO A 19 -0.35 17.61 -17.16
C PRO A 19 -0.84 19.01 -17.55
N ASP A 20 -1.69 19.60 -16.71
CA ASP A 20 -2.15 20.97 -16.81
C ASP A 20 -2.20 21.64 -15.42
N ALA A 21 -2.69 22.88 -15.36
CA ALA A 21 -2.75 23.65 -14.11
C ALA A 21 -3.68 23.03 -13.03
N CYS A 22 -4.63 22.20 -13.44
CA CYS A 22 -5.69 21.64 -12.60
C CYS A 22 -5.52 20.13 -12.33
N GLY A 23 -4.57 19.47 -12.99
CA GLY A 23 -4.35 18.03 -12.89
C GLY A 23 -3.73 17.46 -14.16
N VAL A 24 -4.36 16.43 -14.73
CA VAL A 24 -3.88 15.74 -15.92
C VAL A 24 -5.04 15.40 -16.85
N GLN A 25 -4.90 15.80 -18.12
CA GLN A 25 -5.74 15.31 -19.20
C GLN A 25 -5.19 13.99 -19.74
N VAL A 26 -6.05 12.99 -19.83
CA VAL A 26 -5.74 11.65 -20.31
C VAL A 26 -6.55 11.31 -21.55
N ASN A 27 -5.90 10.80 -22.59
CA ASN A 27 -6.56 10.21 -23.76
C ASN A 27 -5.93 8.86 -24.09
N LEU A 28 -6.72 7.79 -23.98
CA LEU A 28 -6.30 6.41 -24.26
C LEU A 28 -6.98 5.89 -25.52
N ASP A 29 -6.22 5.16 -26.34
CA ASP A 29 -6.72 4.42 -27.49
C ASP A 29 -6.01 3.06 -27.58
N CYS A 30 -6.75 1.98 -27.37
CA CYS A 30 -6.25 0.60 -27.38
C CYS A 30 -7.08 -0.30 -28.28
N ALA A 31 -6.49 -1.39 -28.77
CA ALA A 31 -7.24 -2.49 -29.33
C ALA A 31 -8.18 -3.08 -28.27
N VAL A 32 -9.30 -3.66 -28.71
CA VAL A 32 -10.14 -4.47 -27.82
C VAL A 32 -9.37 -5.75 -27.47
N CYS A 33 -9.31 -6.06 -26.18
CA CYS A 33 -8.62 -7.22 -25.64
C CYS A 33 -9.41 -7.79 -24.46
N GLY A 34 -9.44 -9.12 -24.35
CA GLY A 34 -10.19 -9.81 -23.30
C GLY A 34 -11.71 -9.71 -23.45
N ASP A 35 -12.43 -10.53 -22.68
CA ASP A 35 -13.90 -10.59 -22.63
C ASP A 35 -14.48 -9.96 -21.35
N GLU A 36 -13.60 -9.41 -20.50
CA GLU A 36 -13.95 -8.87 -19.18
C GLU A 36 -13.96 -7.32 -19.14
N LEU A 37 -14.54 -6.76 -18.08
CA LEU A 37 -14.59 -5.31 -17.87
C LEU A 37 -13.22 -4.79 -17.41
N LEU A 38 -12.37 -4.40 -18.36
CA LEU A 38 -11.03 -3.89 -18.10
C LEU A 38 -11.00 -2.44 -17.64
N ARG A 39 -10.17 -2.13 -16.66
CA ARG A 39 -9.90 -0.79 -16.16
C ARG A 39 -8.47 -0.40 -16.52
N CYS A 40 -8.25 0.87 -16.83
CA CYS A 40 -6.93 1.43 -17.05
C CYS A 40 -6.32 1.86 -15.72
N TYR A 41 -5.08 1.42 -15.51
CA TYR A 41 -4.25 1.73 -14.35
C TYR A 41 -2.93 2.35 -14.79
N ALA A 42 -2.38 3.20 -13.92
CA ALA A 42 -1.06 3.78 -14.05
C ALA A 42 -0.24 3.45 -12.80
N VAL A 43 1.05 3.13 -12.97
CA VAL A 43 2.01 3.00 -11.87
C VAL A 43 2.78 4.31 -11.76
N VAL A 44 2.74 4.94 -10.58
CA VAL A 44 3.40 6.23 -10.32
C VAL A 44 4.12 6.15 -8.98
N ASN A 45 5.45 6.25 -8.96
CA ASN A 45 6.26 6.22 -7.74
C ASN A 45 5.95 5.01 -6.84
N GLY A 46 5.72 3.83 -7.44
CA GLY A 46 5.33 2.64 -6.70
C GLY A 46 3.93 2.69 -6.07
N ASN A 47 3.03 3.55 -6.57
CA ASN A 47 1.60 3.54 -6.25
C ASN A 47 0.77 3.19 -7.50
N ILE A 48 -0.42 2.63 -7.30
CA ILE A 48 -1.35 2.32 -8.40
C ILE A 48 -2.47 3.35 -8.44
N LEU A 49 -2.56 4.05 -9.56
CA LEU A 49 -3.65 4.97 -9.86
C LEU A 49 -4.67 4.31 -10.79
N ARG A 50 -5.95 4.31 -10.41
CA ARG A 50 -7.04 3.95 -11.32
C ARG A 50 -7.37 5.14 -12.23
N VAL A 51 -6.88 5.09 -13.46
CA VAL A 51 -7.11 6.11 -14.50
C VAL A 51 -8.57 6.12 -14.94
N GLY A 52 -9.19 4.96 -15.18
CA GLY A 52 -10.60 4.93 -15.55
C GLY A 52 -11.05 3.62 -16.18
N LEU A 53 -12.27 3.62 -16.71
CA LEU A 53 -12.86 2.51 -17.45
C LEU A 53 -12.96 2.91 -18.93
N PRO A 54 -12.15 2.34 -19.82
CA PRO A 54 -12.30 2.56 -21.25
C PRO A 54 -13.63 2.02 -21.77
N ALA A 55 -14.27 2.77 -22.67
CA ALA A 55 -15.47 2.34 -23.38
C ALA A 55 -15.10 1.76 -24.75
N PRO A 56 -15.82 0.74 -25.24
CA PRO A 56 -15.68 0.29 -26.61
C PRO A 56 -16.28 1.33 -27.58
N GLU A 57 -15.42 1.89 -28.44
CA GLU A 57 -15.77 2.87 -29.45
C GLU A 57 -15.16 2.47 -30.79
N HIS A 58 -15.98 2.22 -31.81
CA HIS A 58 -15.53 1.86 -33.17
C HIS A 58 -14.55 0.68 -33.21
N GLY A 59 -14.78 -0.35 -32.38
CA GLY A 59 -13.92 -1.54 -32.32
C GLY A 59 -12.60 -1.33 -31.56
N ARG A 60 -12.47 -0.24 -30.81
CA ARG A 60 -11.30 0.09 -29.97
C ARG A 60 -11.74 0.45 -28.55
N LEU A 61 -10.88 0.26 -27.57
CA LEU A 61 -11.10 0.73 -26.21
C LEU A 61 -10.58 2.15 -26.08
N ARG A 62 -11.44 3.09 -25.68
CA ARG A 62 -11.11 4.51 -25.57
C ARG A 62 -11.50 5.09 -24.23
N LEU A 63 -10.67 5.99 -23.72
CA LEU A 63 -10.95 6.75 -22.52
C LEU A 63 -10.46 8.18 -22.72
N ARG A 64 -11.33 9.16 -22.42
CA ARG A 64 -10.94 10.56 -22.27
C ARG A 64 -11.35 11.02 -20.89
N ARG A 65 -10.39 11.46 -20.07
CA ARG A 65 -10.66 11.83 -18.69
C ARG A 65 -9.71 12.92 -18.21
N HIS A 66 -10.22 13.81 -17.37
CA HIS A 66 -9.40 14.71 -16.57
C HIS A 66 -9.27 14.14 -15.15
N LEU A 67 -8.03 13.98 -14.69
CA LEU A 67 -7.70 13.57 -13.33
C LEU A 67 -7.32 14.81 -12.54
N SER A 68 -8.10 15.14 -11.50
CA SER A 68 -7.88 16.35 -10.73
C SER A 68 -6.60 16.26 -9.88
N ARG A 69 -5.97 17.40 -9.62
CA ARG A 69 -4.82 17.48 -8.72
C ARG A 69 -5.12 16.92 -7.32
N GLN A 70 -6.33 17.16 -6.80
CA GLN A 70 -6.75 16.59 -5.51
C GLN A 70 -6.76 15.06 -5.53
N MET A 71 -7.30 14.45 -6.59
CA MET A 71 -7.31 12.99 -6.73
C MET A 71 -5.89 12.41 -6.79
N LEU A 72 -4.99 13.05 -7.53
CA LEU A 72 -3.58 12.63 -7.62
C LEU A 72 -2.88 12.72 -6.26
N HIS A 73 -3.15 13.79 -5.51
CA HIS A 73 -2.61 14.00 -4.17
C HIS A 73 -3.12 12.95 -3.17
N GLU A 74 -4.43 12.72 -3.11
CA GLU A 74 -5.06 11.74 -2.21
C GLU A 74 -4.61 10.30 -2.49
N THR A 75 -4.20 10.01 -3.73
CA THR A 75 -3.70 8.69 -4.13
C THR A 75 -2.18 8.56 -4.07
N GLY A 76 -1.45 9.61 -3.68
CA GLY A 76 0.03 9.61 -3.68
C GLY A 76 0.64 9.42 -5.07
N CYS A 77 -0.13 9.68 -6.13
CA CYS A 77 0.24 9.46 -7.53
C CYS A 77 0.57 10.79 -8.22
N GLU A 78 1.27 11.67 -7.51
CA GLU A 78 1.80 12.91 -8.07
C GLU A 78 3.07 12.61 -8.86
N GLY A 79 3.08 12.91 -10.16
CA GLY A 79 4.26 12.75 -11.00
C GLY A 79 3.96 12.12 -12.36
N GLU A 80 5.03 11.73 -13.03
CA GLU A 80 5.00 11.08 -14.33
C GLU A 80 4.83 9.56 -14.16
N PRO A 81 3.85 8.92 -14.81
CA PRO A 81 3.68 7.49 -14.70
C PRO A 81 4.79 6.67 -15.37
N GLU A 82 5.19 5.59 -14.71
CA GLU A 82 6.22 4.66 -15.16
C GLU A 82 5.66 3.62 -16.13
N ARG A 83 4.40 3.22 -15.94
CA ARG A 83 3.72 2.17 -16.73
C ARG A 83 2.22 2.39 -16.76
N PHE A 84 1.60 2.02 -17.88
CA PHE A 84 0.15 1.94 -18.03
C PHE A 84 -0.29 0.54 -18.44
N TYR A 85 -1.40 0.06 -17.87
CA TYR A 85 -1.93 -1.25 -18.22
C TYR A 85 -3.46 -1.31 -18.11
N LEU A 86 -4.05 -2.27 -18.83
CA LEU A 86 -5.45 -2.66 -18.69
C LEU A 86 -5.52 -3.96 -17.89
N ALA A 87 -6.39 -4.02 -16.89
CA ALA A 87 -6.67 -5.23 -16.12
C ALA A 87 -8.07 -5.16 -15.49
N SER A 88 -8.68 -6.29 -15.13
CA SER A 88 -9.97 -6.29 -14.41
C SER A 88 -9.82 -5.83 -12.96
N ALA A 89 -8.68 -6.08 -12.34
CA ALA A 89 -8.29 -5.62 -11.00
C ALA A 89 -6.86 -5.05 -11.05
N PRO A 90 -6.44 -4.18 -10.11
CA PRO A 90 -5.07 -3.69 -10.08
C PRO A 90 -4.09 -4.88 -9.95
N GLU A 91 -3.05 -4.89 -10.78
CA GLU A 91 -1.96 -5.85 -10.64
C GLU A 91 -1.27 -5.59 -9.29
N PRO A 92 -0.90 -6.63 -8.52
CA PRO A 92 -0.05 -6.43 -7.36
C PRO A 92 1.22 -5.71 -7.84
N LEU A 93 1.53 -4.54 -7.27
CA LEU A 93 2.84 -3.94 -7.51
C LEU A 93 3.88 -5.02 -7.24
N PRO A 94 4.94 -5.12 -8.06
CA PRO A 94 6.11 -5.88 -7.66
C PRO A 94 6.51 -5.31 -6.30
N GLN A 95 6.18 -6.05 -5.24
CA GLN A 95 6.68 -5.76 -3.92
C GLN A 95 8.18 -5.65 -4.14
N SER A 96 8.75 -4.48 -3.80
CA SER A 96 10.19 -4.30 -3.80
C SER A 96 10.80 -5.62 -3.37
N ASN A 97 11.71 -6.19 -4.17
CA ASN A 97 12.39 -7.46 -3.92
C ASN A 97 13.21 -7.46 -2.60
N ALA A 98 12.92 -6.55 -1.66
CA ALA A 98 13.01 -6.89 -0.26
C ALA A 98 12.25 -8.22 -0.06
N PRO A 99 12.93 -9.26 0.44
CA PRO A 99 12.24 -10.46 0.89
C PRO A 99 11.02 -10.06 1.70
N PRO A 100 9.86 -10.74 1.60
CA PRO A 100 8.83 -10.59 2.61
C PRO A 100 9.56 -10.73 3.93
N LYS A 101 9.62 -9.62 4.70
CA LYS A 101 10.38 -9.62 5.95
C LYS A 101 9.82 -10.81 6.69
N PRO A 102 10.63 -11.84 6.99
CA PRO A 102 10.12 -13.07 7.54
C PRO A 102 9.20 -12.65 8.69
N PRO A 103 7.99 -13.22 8.78
CA PRO A 103 7.07 -12.85 9.84
C PRO A 103 7.89 -12.80 11.11
N LEU A 104 7.89 -11.64 11.77
CA LEU A 104 8.64 -11.44 12.99
C LEU A 104 7.97 -12.33 14.03
N VAL A 105 8.35 -13.61 14.03
CA VAL A 105 7.90 -14.58 15.01
C VAL A 105 8.79 -14.39 16.20
N THR A 106 8.21 -13.79 17.23
CA THR A 106 8.84 -13.55 18.52
C THR A 106 8.86 -14.82 19.37
N GLY A 107 7.99 -15.79 19.05
CA GLY A 107 7.79 -17.01 19.83
C GLY A 107 6.83 -16.81 21.01
N ASP A 108 6.32 -15.59 21.19
CA ASP A 108 5.30 -15.24 22.17
C ASP A 108 3.96 -15.08 21.44
N THR A 109 2.97 -15.88 21.83
CA THR A 109 1.66 -15.91 21.15
C THR A 109 0.91 -14.58 21.22
N VAL A 110 1.10 -13.80 22.28
CA VAL A 110 0.45 -12.49 22.44
C VAL A 110 1.13 -11.48 21.51
N LEU A 111 2.46 -11.44 21.49
CA LEU A 111 3.21 -10.55 20.60
C LEU A 111 3.02 -10.92 19.13
N ASP A 112 3.02 -12.21 18.78
CA ASP A 112 2.81 -12.67 17.40
C ASP A 112 1.39 -12.31 16.90
N ALA A 113 0.39 -12.35 17.78
CA ALA A 113 -0.96 -11.88 17.47
C ALA A 113 -1.03 -10.35 17.27
N LEU A 114 -0.27 -9.57 18.05
CA LEU A 114 -0.17 -8.12 17.88
C LEU A 114 0.57 -7.73 16.59
N LEU A 115 1.61 -8.48 16.22
CA LEU A 115 2.37 -8.25 14.99
C LEU A 115 1.57 -8.59 13.72
N SER A 116 0.54 -9.43 13.85
CA SER A 116 -0.38 -9.78 12.78
C SER A 116 -1.57 -8.82 12.66
N ASN A 117 -1.69 -7.82 13.55
CA ASN A 117 -2.82 -6.91 13.58
C ASN A 117 -2.59 -5.68 12.69
N GLU A 118 -3.49 -5.45 11.73
CA GLU A 118 -3.40 -4.35 10.75
C GLU A 118 -3.41 -2.94 11.38
N ASN A 119 -3.93 -2.81 12.61
CA ASN A 119 -4.00 -1.54 13.33
C ASN A 119 -2.74 -1.23 14.16
N VAL A 120 -1.71 -2.08 14.07
CA VAL A 120 -0.44 -1.92 14.79
C VAL A 120 0.68 -1.62 13.80
N GLN A 121 1.29 -0.44 13.96
CA GLN A 121 2.49 -0.05 13.24
C GLN A 121 3.72 -0.64 13.93
N ILE A 122 4.61 -1.28 13.15
CA ILE A 122 5.78 -1.98 13.67
C ILE A 122 7.03 -1.29 13.15
N GLN A 123 7.84 -0.75 14.07
CA GLN A 123 9.12 -0.14 13.76
C GLN A 123 10.26 -0.98 14.36
N PRO A 124 11.21 -1.49 13.56
CA PRO A 124 12.41 -2.12 14.08
C PRO A 124 13.28 -1.07 14.80
N THR A 125 13.81 -1.41 15.97
CA THR A 125 14.80 -0.60 16.69
C THR A 125 16.12 -1.36 16.77
N GLU A 126 17.21 -0.71 17.18
CA GLU A 126 18.54 -1.35 17.30
C GLU A 126 18.54 -2.59 18.22
N THR A 127 17.58 -2.69 19.15
CA THR A 127 17.54 -3.74 20.19
C THR A 127 16.25 -4.57 20.19
N GLY A 128 15.33 -4.33 19.26
CA GLY A 128 14.06 -5.05 19.21
C GLY A 128 13.00 -4.41 18.30
N LEU A 129 11.76 -4.33 18.79
CA LEU A 129 10.60 -3.85 18.05
C LEU A 129 9.88 -2.78 18.85
N ARG A 130 9.45 -1.73 18.16
CA ARG A 130 8.53 -0.73 18.68
C ARG A 130 7.18 -0.91 18.00
N LEU A 131 6.17 -1.30 18.76
CA LEU A 131 4.79 -1.44 18.27
C LEU A 131 4.01 -0.18 18.66
N GLN A 132 3.23 0.37 17.74
CA GLN A 132 2.48 1.61 17.95
C GLN A 132 1.07 1.48 17.41
N CYS A 133 0.06 1.97 18.13
CA CYS A 133 -1.29 2.10 17.60
C CYS A 133 -1.96 3.37 18.13
N PRO A 134 -2.98 3.92 17.44
CA PRO A 134 -3.82 4.96 17.99
C PRO A 134 -4.41 4.53 19.35
N PHE A 135 -4.42 5.45 20.31
CA PHE A 135 -4.97 5.22 21.65
C PHE A 135 -6.07 6.24 21.95
N ASP A 136 -7.26 5.73 22.23
CA ASP A 136 -8.40 6.48 22.73
C ASP A 136 -8.93 5.74 23.97
N PRO A 137 -8.93 6.36 25.16
CA PRO A 137 -9.36 5.69 26.39
C PRO A 137 -10.83 5.27 26.38
N LYS A 138 -11.62 5.75 25.40
CA LYS A 138 -13.04 5.41 25.24
C LYS A 138 -13.27 4.30 24.22
N LYS A 139 -12.23 3.75 23.59
CA LYS A 139 -12.34 2.73 22.53
C LYS A 139 -11.40 1.55 22.79
N PRO A 140 -11.76 0.35 22.30
CA PRO A 140 -10.79 -0.74 22.20
C PRO A 140 -9.60 -0.31 21.35
N PHE A 141 -8.39 -0.64 21.79
CA PHE A 141 -7.15 -0.34 21.07
C PHE A 141 -6.34 -1.62 20.85
N ALA A 142 -5.55 -1.65 19.78
CA ALA A 142 -4.96 -2.88 19.27
C ALA A 142 -3.92 -3.51 20.22
N LEU A 143 -3.23 -2.69 21.01
CA LEU A 143 -2.24 -3.14 22.01
C LEU A 143 -2.86 -3.55 23.36
N ALA A 144 -4.18 -3.65 23.49
CA ALA A 144 -4.86 -4.00 24.74
C ALA A 144 -4.34 -5.29 25.42
N PRO A 145 -4.02 -6.39 24.69
CA PRO A 145 -3.42 -7.59 25.29
C PRO A 145 -2.10 -7.36 26.03
N ALA A 146 -1.34 -6.32 25.65
CA ALA A 146 -0.07 -5.94 26.26
C ALA A 146 -0.12 -4.56 26.96
N PHE A 147 -1.32 -4.10 27.35
CA PHE A 147 -1.53 -2.76 27.89
C PHE A 147 -0.61 -2.41 29.06
N VAL A 148 -0.36 -3.37 29.96
CA VAL A 148 0.50 -3.18 31.14
C VAL A 148 1.95 -2.84 30.80
N LEU A 149 2.39 -3.15 29.58
CA LEU A 149 3.72 -2.85 29.05
C LEU A 149 3.73 -1.63 28.13
N CYS A 150 2.55 -1.08 27.81
CA CYS A 150 2.41 0.05 26.91
C CYS A 150 2.62 1.37 27.64
N ARG A 151 3.15 2.35 26.93
CA ARG A 151 3.21 3.75 27.33
C ARG A 151 2.39 4.57 26.35
N THR A 152 1.75 5.63 26.84
CA THR A 152 0.99 6.55 26.01
C THR A 152 1.85 7.76 25.66
N GLU A 153 2.08 8.00 24.38
CA GLU A 153 2.72 9.20 23.85
C GLU A 153 1.67 10.00 23.10
N GLY A 154 1.07 11.00 23.77
CA GLY A 154 -0.05 11.76 23.23
C GLY A 154 -1.26 10.87 22.96
N SER A 155 -1.68 10.78 21.69
CA SER A 155 -2.79 9.96 21.22
C SER A 155 -2.39 8.57 20.71
N THR A 156 -1.20 8.10 21.08
CA THR A 156 -0.61 6.85 20.58
C THR A 156 -0.18 5.97 21.74
N ALA A 157 -0.57 4.69 21.72
CA ALA A 157 -0.02 3.68 22.62
C ALA A 157 1.23 3.08 21.96
N VAL A 158 2.29 2.94 22.75
CA VAL A 158 3.61 2.50 22.32
C VAL A 158 4.07 1.36 23.21
N LEU A 159 4.50 0.26 22.60
CA LEU A 159 5.13 -0.87 23.26
C LEU A 159 6.55 -1.03 22.73
N GLU A 160 7.53 -0.97 23.63
CA GLU A 160 8.93 -1.29 23.32
C GLU A 160 9.21 -2.74 23.71
N TRP A 161 9.40 -3.59 22.72
CA TRP A 161 9.77 -4.97 22.89
C TRP A 161 11.26 -5.18 22.59
N LYS A 162 11.96 -5.94 23.44
CA LYS A 162 13.37 -6.29 23.27
C LYS A 162 13.51 -7.81 23.25
N LYS A 163 14.26 -8.33 22.29
CA LYS A 163 14.42 -9.78 22.07
C LYS A 163 15.09 -10.49 23.27
N ASP A 164 15.98 -9.81 23.99
CA ASP A 164 16.70 -10.34 25.15
C ASP A 164 15.97 -10.21 26.50
N ALA A 165 14.78 -9.59 26.55
CA ALA A 165 14.08 -9.38 27.81
C ALA A 165 13.44 -10.65 28.39
N ALA A 166 13.10 -11.62 27.52
CA ALA A 166 12.46 -12.87 27.94
C ALA A 166 13.40 -13.79 28.72
N ASP A 167 14.68 -13.87 28.31
CA ASP A 167 15.70 -14.71 28.96
C ASP A 167 16.13 -14.13 30.33
N ALA A 168 16.19 -12.80 30.43
CA ALA A 168 16.55 -12.11 31.68
C ALA A 168 15.44 -12.17 32.74
N ALA A 169 14.16 -12.10 32.34
CA ALA A 169 13.03 -12.20 33.25
C ALA A 169 12.86 -13.63 33.81
N ALA A 170 13.15 -14.66 33.00
CA ALA A 170 13.12 -16.07 33.44
C ALA A 170 14.29 -16.44 34.38
N SER A 171 15.36 -15.64 34.40
CA SER A 171 16.53 -15.87 35.26
C SER A 171 16.49 -15.15 36.62
N SER A 172 15.39 -14.42 36.91
CA SER A 172 15.23 -13.66 38.16
C SER A 172 14.38 -14.39 39.21
N GLU A 173 14.36 -15.72 39.20
CA GLU A 173 13.80 -16.53 40.30
C GLU A 173 14.80 -17.63 40.71
N LYS A 174 15.98 -17.18 41.14
CA LYS A 174 16.87 -17.93 42.03
C LYS A 174 17.85 -16.98 42.73
N ALA A 175 17.35 -16.33 43.79
CA ALA A 175 18.14 -15.94 44.96
C ALA A 175 17.18 -15.70 46.13
#